data_AF-A0A5E7UDH0-F1
#
_entry.id   AF-A0A5E7UDH0-F1
#
_cell.length_a   1.000
_cell.length_b   1.000
_cell.length_c   1.000
_cell.angle_alpha   90.00
_cell.angle_beta   90.00
_cell.angle_gamma   90.00
#
_symmetry.space_group_name_H-M   'P 1'
#
loop_
_entity.id
_entity.type
_entity.pdbx_description
1 polymer ?
#
loop_
_entity_poly.entity_id
_entity_poly.type
_entity_poly.pdbx_seq_one_letter_code
_entity_poly.pdbx_strand_id
1 'polypeptide(L)'
;MYQYDDYDRALVFERVAQFRDQVERFMAGELSEEEFLPLRLQNGLYLQKHAYMLRVAIPYGTLSAQQMRTLASIARDYDRGYGHFTTRQNLQFNWIELAQVPDILERLAQVEMHAIQTSGNCVRNITTEAFAGVAADELIDPRPLAEILRQWSTINPEFLFLPRKFKIAICSAQQDRAAIMMHDIGLYLYPGADGQMLLRVIVGGGLGRTPILGLQIREGLPWQHLLSYVEAVLRVYNRHGRRDNKYKARIKILVKALGIEAFAREVEEEWQYLKDGPAQLTEVEYERVASAFVPPIIAHCPIPTWNSARVWQRTRRLPVGWRAMSSRIRCRVMPASCCRPNRASRPRPVMSPPSRWTRLQRGPSISVLLKSASPMSRTLSCPTWRKPSCSPSGASPANKAWAAPISVC
;
A
#
# COMPACT_ATOMS: atom_id res chain seq x y z
N MET A 1 -17.23 -6.69 -9.62
CA MET A 1 -15.96 -7.10 -8.99
C MET A 1 -15.04 -7.40 -10.14
N TYR A 2 -13.80 -6.91 -10.09
CA TYR A 2 -12.86 -7.16 -11.17
C TYR A 2 -12.64 -8.67 -11.37
N GLN A 3 -12.80 -9.13 -12.61
CA GLN A 3 -12.53 -10.50 -13.03
C GLN A 3 -11.17 -10.50 -13.71
N TYR A 4 -10.36 -11.52 -13.44
CA TYR A 4 -9.02 -11.56 -14.01
C TYR A 4 -9.11 -11.93 -15.47
N ASP A 5 -8.42 -11.16 -16.31
CA ASP A 5 -8.19 -11.57 -17.69
C ASP A 5 -7.12 -12.67 -17.76
N ASP A 6 -6.85 -13.16 -18.97
CA ASP A 6 -5.85 -14.22 -19.16
C ASP A 6 -4.44 -13.78 -18.76
N TYR A 7 -4.13 -12.48 -18.87
CA TYR A 7 -2.86 -11.91 -18.46
C TYR A 7 -2.72 -11.90 -16.93
N ASP A 8 -3.72 -11.39 -16.22
CA ASP A 8 -3.79 -11.40 -14.75
C ASP A 8 -3.67 -12.82 -14.20
N ARG A 9 -4.37 -13.79 -14.81
CA ARG A 9 -4.29 -15.19 -14.44
C ARG A 9 -2.89 -15.75 -14.66
N ALA A 10 -2.33 -15.58 -15.86
CA ALA A 10 -0.99 -16.05 -16.19
C ALA A 10 0.06 -15.48 -15.23
N LEU A 11 0.02 -14.16 -14.97
CA LEU A 11 0.92 -13.48 -14.06
C LEU A 11 0.89 -14.08 -12.64
N VAL A 12 -0.30 -14.35 -12.10
CA VAL A 12 -0.42 -14.94 -10.76
C VAL A 12 0.11 -16.37 -10.74
N PHE A 13 -0.23 -17.20 -11.73
CA PHE A 13 0.27 -18.59 -11.79
C PHE A 13 1.79 -18.67 -11.99
N GLU A 14 2.36 -17.84 -12.87
CA GLU A 14 3.81 -17.72 -13.03
C GLU A 14 4.48 -17.32 -11.72
N ARG A 15 3.87 -16.38 -10.99
CA ARG A 15 4.41 -15.95 -9.70
C ARG A 15 4.34 -17.04 -8.64
N VAL A 16 3.30 -17.87 -8.66
CA VAL A 16 3.21 -19.07 -7.81
C VAL A 16 4.34 -20.05 -8.14
N ALA A 17 4.55 -20.36 -9.42
CA ALA A 17 5.61 -21.26 -9.87
C ALA A 17 7.00 -20.72 -9.48
N GLN A 18 7.24 -19.43 -9.69
CA GLN A 18 8.48 -18.78 -9.27
C GLN A 18 8.70 -18.86 -7.76
N PHE A 19 7.65 -18.64 -6.95
CA PHE A 19 7.80 -18.73 -5.50
C PHE A 19 7.98 -20.17 -5.03
N ARG A 20 7.41 -21.15 -5.72
CA ARG A 20 7.64 -22.59 -5.47
C ARG A 20 9.12 -22.94 -5.62
N ASP A 21 9.75 -22.56 -6.73
CA ASP A 21 11.21 -22.71 -6.94
C ASP A 21 12.02 -22.05 -5.82
N GLN A 22 11.66 -20.82 -5.43
CA GLN A 22 12.35 -20.11 -4.35
C GLN A 22 12.24 -20.81 -2.99
N VAL A 23 11.09 -21.41 -2.70
CA VAL A 23 10.90 -22.21 -1.47
C VAL A 23 11.72 -23.50 -1.54
N GLU A 24 11.72 -24.20 -2.67
CA GLU A 24 12.49 -25.43 -2.87
C GLU A 24 13.99 -25.20 -2.69
N ARG A 25 14.53 -24.16 -3.33
CA ARG A 25 15.94 -23.76 -3.21
C ARG A 25 16.32 -23.33 -1.79
N PHE A 26 15.43 -22.63 -1.10
CA PHE A 26 15.63 -22.29 0.32
C PHE A 26 15.67 -23.54 1.20
N MET A 27 14.75 -24.48 0.98
CA MET A 27 14.71 -25.75 1.73
C MET A 27 15.91 -26.65 1.42
N ALA A 28 16.46 -26.57 0.20
CA ALA A 28 17.69 -27.25 -0.21
C ALA A 28 18.97 -26.58 0.32
N GLY A 29 18.87 -25.39 0.92
CA GLY A 29 20.02 -24.61 1.43
C GLY A 29 20.78 -23.83 0.35
N GLU A 30 20.23 -23.72 -0.86
CA GLU A 30 20.81 -22.95 -1.98
C GLU A 30 20.50 -21.45 -1.89
N LEU A 31 19.48 -21.07 -1.12
CA LEU A 31 19.18 -19.68 -0.78
C LEU A 31 19.40 -19.47 0.72
N SER A 32 20.15 -18.43 1.07
CA SER A 32 20.30 -18.00 2.45
C SER A 32 19.01 -17.37 3.00
N GLU A 33 18.85 -17.30 4.33
CA GLU A 33 17.73 -16.58 4.95
C GLU A 33 17.71 -15.09 4.57
N GLU A 34 18.87 -14.47 4.35
CA GLU A 34 18.96 -13.06 3.95
C GLU A 34 18.43 -12.83 2.53
N GLU A 35 18.73 -13.73 1.60
CA GLU A 35 18.22 -13.70 0.22
C GLU A 35 16.75 -14.09 0.16
N PHE A 36 16.32 -15.03 0.99
CA PHE A 36 14.94 -15.49 1.02
C PHE A 36 13.99 -14.50 1.70
N LEU A 37 14.48 -13.73 2.67
CA LEU A 37 13.70 -12.73 3.41
C LEU A 37 12.89 -11.78 2.52
N PRO A 38 13.46 -11.06 1.53
CA PRO A 38 12.67 -10.20 0.65
C PRO A 38 11.67 -10.99 -0.20
N LEU A 39 12.03 -12.19 -0.67
CA LEU A 39 11.19 -13.02 -1.54
C LEU A 39 9.93 -13.50 -0.81
N ARG A 40 10.08 -14.05 0.40
CA ARG A 40 8.92 -14.47 1.22
C ARG A 40 8.07 -13.28 1.66
N LEU A 41 8.70 -12.14 1.99
CA LEU A 41 7.98 -10.93 2.36
C LEU A 41 7.19 -10.35 1.19
N GLN A 42 7.66 -10.46 -0.06
CA GLN A 42 6.89 -10.02 -1.22
C GLN A 42 5.71 -10.95 -1.51
N ASN A 43 5.77 -12.21 -1.09
CA ASN A 43 4.67 -13.19 -1.19
C ASN A 43 3.83 -13.29 0.09
N GLY A 44 3.90 -12.28 0.97
CA GLY A 44 3.00 -12.17 2.12
C GLY A 44 3.36 -13.00 3.35
N LEU A 45 4.53 -13.62 3.38
CA LEU A 45 4.98 -14.50 4.46
C LEU A 45 5.86 -13.79 5.49
N TYR A 46 5.36 -13.72 6.72
CA TYR A 46 6.14 -13.31 7.89
C TYR A 46 6.41 -14.50 8.79
N LEU A 47 7.68 -14.81 9.03
CA LEU A 47 8.07 -15.72 10.09
C LEU A 47 7.69 -15.13 11.46
N GLN A 48 6.80 -15.82 12.17
CA GLN A 48 6.54 -15.62 13.59
C GLN A 48 7.40 -16.60 14.40
N LYS A 49 7.29 -16.58 15.74
CA LYS A 49 8.11 -17.44 16.61
C LYS A 49 7.98 -18.94 16.32
N HIS A 50 6.82 -19.40 15.85
CA HIS A 50 6.50 -20.83 15.73
C HIS A 50 6.01 -21.25 14.35
N ALA A 51 5.61 -20.32 13.49
CA ALA A 51 5.03 -20.60 12.17
C ALA A 51 5.06 -19.35 11.28
N TYR A 52 4.69 -19.51 10.02
CA TYR A 52 4.54 -18.37 9.11
C TYR A 52 3.13 -17.81 9.17
N MET A 53 3.06 -16.48 9.22
CA MET A 53 1.85 -15.74 8.92
C MET A 53 1.80 -15.45 7.42
N LEU A 54 0.76 -15.93 6.76
CA LEU A 54 0.46 -15.66 5.36
C LEU A 54 -0.64 -14.59 5.28
N ARG A 55 -0.35 -13.47 4.62
CA ARG A 55 -1.34 -12.43 4.33
C ARG A 55 -1.81 -12.55 2.89
N VAL A 56 -3.11 -12.75 2.71
CA VAL A 56 -3.78 -12.73 1.41
C VAL A 56 -4.21 -11.31 1.06
N ALA A 57 -4.02 -10.91 -0.20
CA ALA A 57 -4.50 -9.62 -0.71
C ALA A 57 -6.00 -9.70 -0.99
N ILE A 58 -6.73 -8.69 -0.52
CA ILE A 58 -8.15 -8.51 -0.85
C ILE A 58 -8.27 -7.06 -1.34
N PRO A 59 -8.03 -6.82 -2.64
CA PRO A 59 -8.11 -5.50 -3.23
C PRO A 59 -9.42 -4.81 -2.89
N TYR A 60 -9.35 -3.54 -2.46
CA TYR A 60 -10.51 -2.69 -2.11
C TYR A 60 -11.57 -3.39 -1.22
N GLY A 61 -11.16 -4.41 -0.45
CA GLY A 61 -12.02 -5.13 0.49
C GLY A 61 -13.20 -5.90 -0.09
N THR A 62 -13.21 -6.19 -1.39
CA THR A 62 -14.33 -6.89 -2.04
C THR A 62 -14.02 -8.38 -2.22
N LEU A 63 -14.98 -9.26 -1.90
CA LEU A 63 -14.83 -10.73 -1.99
C LEU A 63 -16.08 -11.39 -2.57
N SER A 64 -15.89 -12.43 -3.37
CA SER A 64 -16.96 -13.29 -3.85
C SER A 64 -17.27 -14.40 -2.86
N ALA A 65 -18.46 -15.00 -2.97
CA ALA A 65 -18.80 -16.17 -2.16
C ALA A 65 -17.84 -17.35 -2.42
N GLN A 66 -17.36 -17.50 -3.65
CA GLN A 66 -16.38 -18.52 -4.02
C GLN A 66 -15.03 -18.27 -3.34
N GLN A 67 -14.50 -17.04 -3.43
CA GLN A 67 -13.27 -16.63 -2.76
C GLN A 67 -13.36 -16.84 -1.24
N MET A 68 -14.48 -16.45 -0.61
CA MET A 68 -14.68 -16.67 0.82
C MET A 68 -14.71 -18.16 1.21
N ARG A 69 -15.30 -19.03 0.36
CA ARG A 69 -15.27 -20.49 0.59
C ARG A 69 -13.85 -21.06 0.48
N THR A 70 -13.07 -20.60 -0.49
CA THR A 70 -11.66 -20.98 -0.63
C THR A 70 -10.83 -20.56 0.58
N LEU A 71 -10.97 -19.31 1.04
CA LEU A 71 -10.32 -18.85 2.28
C LEU A 71 -10.72 -19.70 3.49
N ALA A 72 -11.99 -20.09 3.58
CA ALA A 72 -12.46 -20.96 4.66
C ALA A 72 -11.91 -22.39 4.56
N SER A 73 -11.70 -22.93 3.36
CA SER A 73 -11.02 -24.21 3.14
C SER A 73 -9.56 -24.11 3.57
N ILE A 74 -8.83 -23.09 3.10
CA ILE A 74 -7.43 -22.87 3.50
C ILE A 74 -7.30 -22.78 5.02
N ALA A 75 -8.21 -22.06 5.68
CA ALA A 75 -8.24 -21.96 7.13
C ALA A 75 -8.35 -23.32 7.83
N ARG A 76 -9.14 -24.26 7.28
CA ARG A 76 -9.35 -25.59 7.87
C ARG A 76 -8.22 -26.57 7.55
N ASP A 77 -7.68 -26.47 6.33
CA ASP A 77 -6.77 -27.48 5.78
C ASP A 77 -5.31 -27.18 6.16
N TYR A 78 -4.93 -25.89 6.26
CA TYR A 78 -3.54 -25.45 6.47
C TYR A 78 -3.33 -24.57 7.71
N ASP A 79 -4.41 -24.07 8.32
CA ASP A 79 -4.36 -23.30 9.57
C ASP A 79 -5.19 -24.04 10.65
N ARG A 80 -5.64 -23.34 11.70
CA ARG A 80 -6.36 -23.90 12.85
C ARG A 80 -7.88 -23.64 12.79
N GLY A 81 -8.43 -23.60 11.59
CA GLY A 81 -9.86 -23.40 11.34
C GLY A 81 -10.34 -21.95 11.45
N TYR A 82 -9.43 -20.97 11.46
CA TYR A 82 -9.77 -19.55 11.51
C TYR A 82 -8.82 -18.70 10.66
N GLY A 83 -9.29 -17.50 10.29
CA GLY A 83 -8.49 -16.44 9.66
C GLY A 83 -8.84 -15.09 10.26
N HIS A 84 -7.95 -14.11 10.11
CA HIS A 84 -8.12 -12.78 10.69
C HIS A 84 -8.25 -11.71 9.61
N PHE A 85 -9.39 -11.02 9.59
CA PHE A 85 -9.50 -9.78 8.82
C PHE A 85 -8.63 -8.70 9.44
N THR A 86 -8.00 -7.94 8.56
CA THR A 86 -7.07 -6.88 8.94
C THR A 86 -7.72 -5.51 8.83
N THR A 87 -7.12 -4.51 9.46
CA THR A 87 -7.54 -3.11 9.32
C THR A 87 -7.29 -2.52 7.92
N ARG A 88 -6.76 -3.30 6.98
CA ARG A 88 -6.62 -2.94 5.55
C ARG A 88 -7.39 -3.90 4.64
N GLN A 89 -8.48 -4.45 5.15
CA GLN A 89 -9.42 -5.30 4.42
C GLN A 89 -8.85 -6.65 3.91
N ASN A 90 -7.57 -6.93 4.10
CA ASN A 90 -6.95 -8.24 3.83
C ASN A 90 -7.33 -9.31 4.87
N LEU A 91 -6.96 -10.57 4.60
CA LEU A 91 -7.06 -11.70 5.52
C LEU A 91 -5.68 -12.28 5.85
N GLN A 92 -5.50 -12.79 7.07
CA GLN A 92 -4.26 -13.42 7.54
C GLN A 92 -4.50 -14.80 8.17
N PHE A 93 -3.63 -15.75 7.79
CA PHE A 93 -3.43 -17.05 8.41
C PHE A 93 -2.12 -17.02 9.21
N ASN A 94 -2.01 -17.72 10.34
CA ASN A 94 -0.87 -17.57 11.27
C ASN A 94 -0.07 -18.85 11.52
N TRP A 95 -0.60 -20.01 11.15
CA TRP A 95 0.00 -21.31 11.48
C TRP A 95 0.47 -22.07 10.23
N ILE A 96 0.83 -21.34 9.17
CA ILE A 96 1.19 -21.95 7.89
C ILE A 96 2.62 -22.49 7.95
N GLU A 97 2.81 -23.70 7.44
CA GLU A 97 4.13 -24.30 7.21
C GLU A 97 4.71 -23.84 5.87
N LEU A 98 6.02 -23.56 5.84
CA LEU A 98 6.67 -22.99 4.65
C LEU A 98 6.50 -23.85 3.40
N ALA A 99 6.67 -25.16 3.54
CA ALA A 99 6.58 -26.12 2.43
C ALA A 99 5.21 -26.15 1.77
N GLN A 100 4.14 -25.79 2.50
CA GLN A 100 2.76 -25.82 2.01
C GLN A 100 2.35 -24.51 1.32
N VAL A 101 3.14 -23.43 1.46
CA VAL A 101 2.73 -22.11 0.97
C VAL A 101 2.50 -22.08 -0.54
N PRO A 102 3.38 -22.67 -1.39
CA PRO A 102 3.14 -22.67 -2.83
C PRO A 102 1.78 -23.28 -3.22
N ASP A 103 1.37 -24.37 -2.57
CA ASP A 103 0.07 -25.01 -2.82
C ASP A 103 -1.12 -24.14 -2.38
N ILE A 104 -0.97 -23.42 -1.26
CA ILE A 104 -1.96 -22.46 -0.80
C ILE A 104 -2.11 -21.31 -1.80
N LEU A 105 -0.99 -20.79 -2.32
CA LEU A 105 -1.01 -19.70 -3.30
C LEU A 105 -1.61 -20.17 -4.63
N GLU A 106 -1.34 -21.39 -5.07
CA GLU A 106 -1.96 -21.99 -6.24
C GLU A 106 -3.49 -22.12 -6.09
N ARG A 107 -3.95 -22.57 -4.91
CA ARG A 107 -5.39 -22.64 -4.60
C ARG A 107 -6.06 -21.26 -4.59
N LEU A 108 -5.34 -20.22 -4.15
CA LEU A 108 -5.82 -18.83 -4.23
C LEU A 108 -5.88 -18.35 -5.68
N ALA A 109 -4.88 -18.67 -6.50
CA ALA A 109 -4.82 -18.30 -7.92
C ALA A 109 -6.02 -18.86 -8.71
N GLN A 110 -6.47 -20.08 -8.39
CA GLN A 110 -7.66 -20.71 -8.99
C GLN A 110 -8.96 -19.93 -8.78
N VAL A 111 -9.01 -19.00 -7.81
CA VAL A 111 -10.18 -18.16 -7.52
C VAL A 111 -9.84 -16.67 -7.60
N GLU A 112 -8.84 -16.31 -8.42
CA GLU A 112 -8.47 -14.92 -8.72
C GLU A 112 -8.01 -14.16 -7.46
N MET A 113 -7.24 -14.84 -6.60
CA MET A 113 -6.65 -14.25 -5.40
C MET A 113 -5.14 -14.44 -5.37
N HIS A 114 -4.43 -13.52 -4.71
CA HIS A 114 -2.97 -13.57 -4.57
C HIS A 114 -2.49 -13.07 -3.21
N ALA A 115 -1.19 -13.27 -2.92
CA ALA A 115 -0.50 -12.70 -1.75
C ALA A 115 0.60 -11.69 -2.11
N ILE A 116 0.72 -11.35 -3.40
CA ILE A 116 1.72 -10.43 -3.97
C ILE A 116 1.70 -9.08 -3.25
N GLN A 117 2.88 -8.59 -2.88
CA GLN A 117 3.16 -7.29 -2.25
C GLN A 117 2.32 -6.96 -1.00
N THR A 118 1.77 -7.97 -0.32
CA THR A 118 1.00 -7.76 0.91
C THR A 118 1.88 -7.39 2.12
N SER A 119 3.19 -7.56 1.96
CA SER A 119 4.23 -7.45 2.98
C SER A 119 5.51 -6.84 2.39
N GLY A 120 6.65 -6.82 3.10
CA GLY A 120 7.89 -6.21 2.56
C GLY A 120 7.91 -4.68 2.46
N ASN A 121 8.90 -4.18 1.71
CA ASN A 121 9.23 -2.77 1.45
C ASN A 121 8.73 -2.32 0.08
N CYS A 122 7.43 -2.47 -0.15
CA CYS A 122 6.77 -2.09 -1.39
C CYS A 122 5.40 -1.44 -1.10
N VAL A 123 4.69 -1.08 -2.17
CA VAL A 123 3.29 -0.67 -2.12
C VAL A 123 2.45 -1.81 -1.56
N ARG A 124 1.56 -1.50 -0.62
CA ARG A 124 0.62 -2.44 -0.02
C ARG A 124 -0.72 -2.38 -0.74
N ASN A 125 -1.57 -3.36 -0.45
CA ASN A 125 -2.97 -3.41 -0.92
C ASN A 125 -3.63 -2.03 -0.96
N ILE A 126 -4.29 -1.70 -2.07
CA ILE A 126 -5.02 -0.44 -2.23
C ILE A 126 -6.32 -0.55 -1.43
N THR A 127 -6.48 0.32 -0.43
CA THR A 127 -7.67 0.34 0.44
C THR A 127 -8.70 1.29 -0.15
N THR A 128 -9.98 0.93 -0.07
CA THR A 128 -11.08 1.89 -0.26
C THR A 128 -12.12 1.77 0.84
N GLU A 129 -13.20 2.52 0.74
CA GLU A 129 -14.31 2.46 1.68
C GLU A 129 -15.08 1.13 1.61
N ALA A 130 -15.62 0.70 2.76
CA ALA A 130 -16.29 -0.61 2.88
C ALA A 130 -17.61 -0.70 2.09
N PHE A 131 -18.19 0.43 1.69
CA PHE A 131 -19.47 0.53 0.99
C PHE A 131 -19.31 1.10 -0.43
N ALA A 132 -18.11 1.01 -1.00
CA ALA A 132 -17.82 1.57 -2.32
C ALA A 132 -18.75 0.97 -3.40
N GLY A 133 -19.36 1.83 -4.20
CA GLY A 133 -20.35 1.54 -5.24
C GLY A 133 -21.80 1.40 -4.76
N VAL A 134 -22.09 1.57 -3.46
CA VAL A 134 -23.45 1.47 -2.90
C VAL A 134 -23.77 2.51 -1.83
N ALA A 135 -22.79 3.27 -1.35
CA ALA A 135 -23.02 4.22 -0.26
C ALA A 135 -23.81 5.44 -0.79
N ALA A 136 -24.81 5.88 -0.03
CA ALA A 136 -25.65 7.01 -0.43
C ALA A 136 -24.89 8.36 -0.41
N ASP A 137 -23.82 8.43 0.36
CA ASP A 137 -22.93 9.60 0.46
C ASP A 137 -21.70 9.52 -0.46
N GLU A 138 -21.58 8.47 -1.29
CA GLU A 138 -20.54 8.33 -2.30
C GLU A 138 -20.79 9.25 -3.48
N LEU A 139 -19.75 10.01 -3.87
CA LEU A 139 -19.84 10.91 -5.01
C LEU A 139 -19.56 10.19 -6.33
N ILE A 140 -18.51 9.36 -6.36
CA ILE A 140 -18.05 8.59 -7.52
C ILE A 140 -17.57 7.23 -7.01
N ASP A 141 -17.83 6.14 -7.73
CA ASP A 141 -17.27 4.82 -7.35
C ASP A 141 -15.73 4.83 -7.44
N PRO A 142 -14.99 4.67 -6.33
CA PRO A 142 -13.53 4.70 -6.34
C PRO A 142 -12.89 3.38 -6.78
N ARG A 143 -13.66 2.29 -6.91
CA ARG A 143 -13.13 0.93 -7.18
C ARG A 143 -12.40 0.81 -8.51
N PRO A 144 -12.86 1.39 -9.63
CA PRO A 144 -12.12 1.31 -10.89
C PRO A 144 -10.71 1.91 -10.80
N LEU A 145 -10.57 3.10 -10.20
CA LEU A 145 -9.26 3.72 -10.00
C LEU A 145 -8.41 2.95 -8.97
N ALA A 146 -9.04 2.34 -7.96
CA ALA A 146 -8.34 1.49 -7.00
C ALA A 146 -7.75 0.24 -7.67
N GLU A 147 -8.47 -0.36 -8.62
CA GLU A 147 -8.04 -1.51 -9.40
C GLU A 147 -6.93 -1.14 -10.39
N ILE A 148 -7.05 -0.01 -11.10
CA ILE A 148 -5.99 0.53 -11.96
C ILE A 148 -4.69 0.75 -11.15
N LEU A 149 -4.78 1.37 -9.96
CA LEU A 149 -3.64 1.52 -9.05
C LEU A 149 -3.06 0.19 -8.61
N ARG A 150 -3.90 -0.83 -8.37
CA ARG A 150 -3.45 -2.17 -8.01
C ARG A 150 -2.64 -2.77 -9.16
N GLN A 151 -3.18 -2.76 -10.37
CA GLN A 151 -2.50 -3.30 -11.57
C GLN A 151 -1.17 -2.58 -11.80
N TRP A 152 -1.18 -1.25 -11.84
CA TRP A 152 0.01 -0.43 -12.06
C TRP A 152 1.11 -0.63 -11.01
N SER A 153 0.75 -0.82 -9.73
CA SER A 153 1.73 -1.02 -8.65
C SER A 153 2.22 -2.46 -8.53
N THR A 154 1.52 -3.43 -9.13
CA THR A 154 1.84 -4.85 -9.04
C THR A 154 3.11 -5.15 -9.82
N ILE A 155 4.14 -5.63 -9.11
CA ILE A 155 5.43 -6.08 -9.69
C ILE A 155 6.19 -4.96 -10.42
N ASN A 156 5.82 -3.68 -10.22
CA ASN A 156 6.58 -2.56 -10.77
C ASN A 156 8.02 -2.53 -10.19
N PRO A 157 9.08 -2.67 -11.01
CA PRO A 157 10.47 -2.75 -10.54
C PRO A 157 10.89 -1.58 -9.65
N GLU A 158 10.39 -0.37 -9.94
CA GLU A 158 10.73 0.84 -9.19
C GLU A 158 10.12 0.82 -7.76
N PHE A 159 8.98 0.13 -7.59
CA PHE A 159 8.22 0.12 -6.32
C PHE A 159 8.41 -1.15 -5.50
N LEU A 160 9.24 -2.09 -5.96
CA LEU A 160 9.59 -3.30 -5.22
C LEU A 160 10.67 -3.06 -4.15
N PHE A 161 11.38 -1.93 -4.20
CA PHE A 161 12.48 -1.59 -3.29
C PHE A 161 12.37 -0.18 -2.65
N LEU A 162 11.21 0.08 -2.04
CA LEU A 162 10.97 1.34 -1.31
C LEU A 162 11.79 1.39 0.00
N PRO A 163 12.07 2.58 0.55
CA PRO A 163 12.74 2.69 1.84
C PRO A 163 11.99 1.93 2.96
N ARG A 164 10.65 1.91 2.90
CA ARG A 164 9.78 1.13 3.77
C ARG A 164 8.39 0.95 3.14
N LYS A 165 7.53 0.16 3.79
CA LYS A 165 6.13 -0.06 3.38
C LYS A 165 5.40 1.24 3.04
N PHE A 166 4.66 1.21 1.93
CA PHE A 166 3.89 2.34 1.42
C PHE A 166 2.42 1.94 1.26
N LYS A 167 1.52 2.75 1.82
CA LYS A 167 0.08 2.48 1.89
C LYS A 167 -0.68 3.52 1.09
N ILE A 168 -1.50 3.05 0.17
CA ILE A 168 -2.42 3.88 -0.62
C ILE A 168 -3.84 3.63 -0.11
N ALA A 169 -4.64 4.70 -0.04
CA ALA A 169 -6.09 4.60 0.09
C ALA A 169 -6.79 5.63 -0.79
N ILE A 170 -7.97 5.24 -1.28
CA ILE A 170 -8.85 6.09 -2.08
C ILE A 170 -10.26 6.11 -1.49
N CYS A 171 -10.88 7.28 -1.44
CA CYS A 171 -12.24 7.49 -0.95
C CYS A 171 -12.96 8.49 -1.84
N SER A 172 -14.28 8.35 -1.99
CA SER A 172 -15.11 9.35 -2.66
C SER A 172 -16.38 9.70 -1.89
N ALA A 173 -16.67 9.04 -0.76
CA ALA A 173 -17.76 9.42 0.12
C ALA A 173 -17.49 10.66 0.97
N GLN A 174 -18.57 11.38 1.30
CA GLN A 174 -18.53 12.53 2.21
C GLN A 174 -17.97 12.16 3.59
N GLN A 175 -18.32 10.97 4.09
CA GLN A 175 -17.71 10.42 5.29
C GLN A 175 -16.49 9.57 4.92
N ASP A 176 -15.29 9.98 5.36
CA ASP A 176 -14.05 9.21 5.15
C ASP A 176 -14.06 7.89 5.95
N ARG A 177 -14.60 6.83 5.33
CA ARG A 177 -14.61 5.46 5.88
C ARG A 177 -13.30 4.71 5.58
N ALA A 178 -12.53 5.16 4.60
CA ALA A 178 -11.25 4.57 4.22
C ALA A 178 -10.09 5.02 5.13
N ALA A 179 -10.29 6.10 5.89
CA ALA A 179 -9.30 6.77 6.71
C ALA A 179 -8.07 7.22 5.90
N ILE A 180 -8.31 7.95 4.80
CA ILE A 180 -7.27 8.32 3.82
C ILE A 180 -6.13 9.14 4.45
N MET A 181 -6.42 9.97 5.47
CA MET A 181 -5.39 10.75 6.19
C MET A 181 -4.39 9.88 6.98
N MET A 182 -4.69 8.61 7.22
CA MET A 182 -3.84 7.68 7.97
C MET A 182 -2.90 6.86 7.08
N HIS A 183 -2.98 7.08 5.77
CA HIS A 183 -2.21 6.36 4.74
C HIS A 183 -0.96 7.13 4.34
N ASP A 184 0.02 6.43 3.74
CA ASP A 184 1.24 7.08 3.28
C ASP A 184 0.90 8.07 2.15
N ILE A 185 -0.06 7.70 1.29
CA ILE A 185 -0.81 8.59 0.40
C ILE A 185 -2.31 8.29 0.52
N GLY A 186 -3.10 9.35 0.65
CA GLY A 186 -4.55 9.35 0.63
C GLY A 186 -5.06 10.12 -0.59
N LEU A 187 -6.01 9.54 -1.30
CA LEU A 187 -6.62 10.10 -2.49
C LEU A 187 -8.11 10.31 -2.23
N TYR A 188 -8.58 11.55 -2.36
CA TYR A 188 -10.00 11.87 -2.25
C TYR A 188 -10.52 12.28 -3.63
N LEU A 189 -11.45 11.50 -4.17
CA LEU A 189 -12.05 11.67 -5.49
C LEU A 189 -13.35 12.45 -5.37
N TYR A 190 -13.53 13.50 -6.18
CA TYR A 190 -14.72 14.34 -6.19
C TYR A 190 -14.99 14.95 -7.57
N PRO A 191 -16.25 15.30 -7.89
CA PRO A 191 -16.57 16.02 -9.11
C PRO A 191 -16.18 17.50 -9.00
N GLY A 192 -15.50 18.02 -10.02
CA GLY A 192 -15.21 19.44 -10.21
C GLY A 192 -16.45 20.25 -10.58
N ALA A 193 -16.29 21.57 -10.67
CA ALA A 193 -17.38 22.49 -11.01
C ALA A 193 -17.94 22.27 -12.43
N ASP A 194 -17.12 21.73 -13.33
CA ASP A 194 -17.44 21.36 -14.71
C ASP A 194 -17.87 19.89 -14.84
N GLY A 195 -17.98 19.16 -13.74
CA GLY A 195 -18.31 17.73 -13.71
C GLY A 195 -17.13 16.79 -13.94
N GLN A 196 -15.91 17.30 -14.20
CA GLN A 196 -14.74 16.44 -14.35
C GLN A 196 -14.31 15.81 -13.02
N MET A 197 -13.84 14.57 -13.04
CA MET A 197 -13.33 13.91 -11.84
C MET A 197 -11.99 14.51 -11.43
N LEU A 198 -11.91 15.00 -10.19
CA LEU A 198 -10.73 15.60 -9.60
C LEU A 198 -10.30 14.85 -8.34
N LEU A 199 -9.00 14.95 -8.03
CA LEU A 199 -8.41 14.39 -6.83
C LEU A 199 -7.82 15.47 -5.93
N ARG A 200 -8.04 15.29 -4.63
CA ARG A 200 -7.21 15.87 -3.58
C ARG A 200 -6.20 14.82 -3.13
N VAL A 201 -4.92 15.21 -3.11
CA VAL A 201 -3.81 14.32 -2.75
C VAL A 201 -3.27 14.71 -1.38
N ILE A 202 -3.23 13.72 -0.48
CA ILE A 202 -2.80 13.83 0.91
C ILE A 202 -1.60 12.89 1.10
N VAL A 203 -0.52 13.34 1.72
CA VAL A 203 0.71 12.55 1.90
C VAL A 203 1.22 12.60 3.33
N GLY A 204 1.91 11.54 3.77
CA GLY A 204 2.66 11.53 5.02
C GLY A 204 1.88 11.05 6.24
N GLY A 205 0.77 10.33 6.05
CA GLY A 205 0.01 9.75 7.14
C GLY A 205 0.61 8.46 7.72
N GLY A 206 0.25 8.13 8.96
CA GLY A 206 0.48 6.81 9.53
C GLY A 206 0.43 6.71 11.04
N LEU A 207 -0.40 5.79 11.54
CA LEU A 207 -0.60 5.46 12.96
C LEU A 207 0.46 4.56 13.61
N GLY A 208 1.71 4.64 13.16
CA GLY A 208 2.82 3.90 13.81
C GLY A 208 3.13 4.44 15.20
N ARG A 209 4.30 4.10 15.75
CA ARG A 209 4.77 4.58 17.07
C ARG A 209 4.62 6.09 17.28
N THR A 210 4.87 6.88 16.24
CA THR A 210 4.59 8.32 16.22
C THR A 210 3.41 8.58 15.29
N PRO A 211 2.17 8.70 15.78
CA PRO A 211 1.02 8.93 14.91
C PRO A 211 1.12 10.31 14.26
N ILE A 212 0.93 10.37 12.95
CA ILE A 212 0.92 11.60 12.15
C ILE A 212 -0.23 11.45 11.13
N LEU A 213 -1.04 12.49 10.98
CA LEU A 213 -2.02 12.58 9.91
C LEU A 213 -1.34 13.15 8.67
N GLY A 214 -1.72 12.63 7.50
CA GLY A 214 -1.24 13.15 6.23
C GLY A 214 -1.71 14.57 6.01
N LEU A 215 -0.93 15.31 5.22
CA LEU A 215 -1.20 16.70 4.87
C LEU A 215 -1.46 16.77 3.36
N GLN A 216 -2.37 17.66 2.98
CA GLN A 216 -2.69 17.91 1.58
C GLN A 216 -1.49 18.54 0.87
N ILE A 217 -1.15 18.04 -0.31
CA ILE A 217 -0.13 18.61 -1.19
C ILE A 217 -0.70 19.10 -2.52
N ARG A 218 -1.90 18.62 -2.89
CA ARG A 218 -2.56 19.00 -4.15
C ARG A 218 -4.07 19.01 -3.99
N GLU A 219 -4.70 20.04 -4.52
CA GLU A 219 -6.13 20.13 -4.78
C GLU A 219 -6.38 20.11 -6.30
N GLY A 220 -7.50 19.54 -6.73
CA GLY A 220 -7.94 19.65 -8.12
C GLY A 220 -7.02 18.96 -9.14
N LEU A 221 -6.39 17.84 -8.79
CA LEU A 221 -5.63 17.04 -9.75
C LEU A 221 -6.60 16.32 -10.71
N PRO A 222 -6.52 16.50 -12.03
CA PRO A 222 -7.35 15.73 -12.96
C PRO A 222 -7.07 14.23 -12.84
N TRP A 223 -8.12 13.42 -12.84
CA TRP A 223 -8.02 11.98 -12.60
C TRP A 223 -7.10 11.23 -13.58
N GLN A 224 -6.95 11.77 -14.78
CA GLN A 224 -6.05 11.25 -15.81
C GLN A 224 -4.59 11.20 -15.33
N HIS A 225 -4.21 12.10 -14.41
CA HIS A 225 -2.86 12.18 -13.88
C HIS A 225 -2.67 11.44 -12.55
N LEU A 226 -3.65 10.62 -12.14
CA LEU A 226 -3.60 9.89 -10.88
C LEU A 226 -2.33 9.02 -10.78
N LEU A 227 -2.02 8.21 -11.79
CA LEU A 227 -0.85 7.33 -11.74
C LEU A 227 0.46 8.13 -11.78
N SER A 228 0.59 9.09 -12.69
CA SER A 228 1.82 9.89 -12.83
C SER A 228 2.11 10.74 -11.59
N TYR A 229 1.08 11.23 -10.89
CA TYR A 229 1.28 11.96 -9.64
C TYR A 229 1.67 11.04 -8.48
N VAL A 230 1.06 9.86 -8.38
CA VAL A 230 1.45 8.85 -7.37
C VAL A 230 2.88 8.37 -7.62
N GLU A 231 3.28 8.21 -8.88
CA GLU A 231 4.66 7.91 -9.30
C GLU A 231 5.64 9.00 -8.82
N ALA A 232 5.33 10.27 -9.06
CA ALA A 232 6.15 11.39 -8.59
C ALA A 232 6.36 11.35 -7.07
N VAL A 233 5.29 11.11 -6.30
CA VAL A 233 5.38 10.94 -4.83
C VAL A 233 6.28 9.78 -4.44
N LEU A 234 6.16 8.63 -5.12
CA LEU A 234 7.00 7.46 -4.86
C LEU A 234 8.46 7.70 -5.22
N ARG A 235 8.76 8.41 -6.31
CA ARG A 235 10.11 8.77 -6.75
C ARG A 235 10.81 9.69 -5.77
N VAL A 236 10.14 10.76 -5.34
CA VAL A 236 10.64 11.67 -4.30
C VAL A 236 10.88 10.88 -3.00
N TYR A 237 9.96 9.99 -2.62
CA TYR A 237 10.16 9.12 -1.46
C TYR A 237 11.35 8.17 -1.62
N ASN A 238 11.56 7.59 -2.80
CA ASN A 238 12.68 6.70 -3.08
C ASN A 238 14.03 7.44 -3.02
N ARG A 239 14.08 8.67 -3.54
CA ARG A 239 15.27 9.53 -3.60
C ARG A 239 15.70 10.01 -2.22
N HIS A 240 14.77 10.51 -1.41
CA HIS A 240 15.09 11.14 -0.12
C HIS A 240 14.84 10.23 1.09
N GLY A 241 14.20 9.08 0.91
CA GLY A 241 13.84 8.18 1.97
C GLY A 241 15.06 7.50 2.61
N ARG A 242 15.15 7.60 3.94
CA ARG A 242 16.18 6.96 4.76
C ARG A 242 16.11 5.44 4.69
N ARG A 243 17.27 4.78 4.55
CA ARG A 243 17.43 3.31 4.60
C ARG A 243 18.32 2.83 5.75
N ASP A 244 19.00 3.76 6.43
CA ASP A 244 19.91 3.48 7.55
C ASP A 244 19.17 3.07 8.84
N ASN A 245 18.00 3.67 9.11
CA ASN A 245 17.21 3.37 10.30
C ASN A 245 15.75 3.05 9.96
N LYS A 246 15.39 1.78 10.11
CA LYS A 246 14.04 1.26 9.81
C LYS A 246 12.90 1.97 10.56
N TYR A 247 13.18 2.57 11.73
CA TYR A 247 12.18 3.31 12.52
C TYR A 247 11.95 4.73 12.01
N LYS A 248 12.89 5.27 11.23
CA LYS A 248 12.84 6.62 10.61
C LYS A 248 12.66 6.57 9.08
N ALA A 249 12.50 5.39 8.50
CA ALA A 249 12.44 5.16 7.05
C ALA A 249 11.07 5.41 6.38
N ARG A 250 10.01 5.77 7.14
CA ARG A 250 8.66 5.97 6.58
C ARG A 250 8.49 7.38 6.01
N ILE A 251 7.70 7.52 4.94
CA ILE A 251 7.44 8.82 4.29
C ILE A 251 6.96 9.90 5.25
N LYS A 252 6.15 9.58 6.26
CA LYS A 252 5.73 10.56 7.28
C LYS A 252 6.89 11.23 8.03
N ILE A 253 8.01 10.54 8.17
CA ILE A 253 9.22 11.08 8.80
C ILE A 253 9.97 11.97 7.81
N LEU A 254 10.02 11.55 6.54
CA LEU A 254 10.57 12.37 5.45
C LEU A 254 9.80 13.68 5.31
N VAL A 255 8.47 13.63 5.14
CA VAL A 255 7.59 14.81 5.01
C VAL A 255 7.72 15.73 6.22
N LYS A 256 7.80 15.17 7.43
CA LYS A 256 8.02 15.97 8.65
C LYS A 256 9.40 16.64 8.68
N ALA A 257 10.43 15.99 8.16
CA ALA A 257 11.80 16.51 8.18
C ALA A 257 12.03 17.56 7.09
N LEU A 258 11.51 17.33 5.88
CA LEU A 258 11.63 18.24 4.74
C LEU A 258 10.68 19.44 4.86
N GLY A 259 9.50 19.23 5.47
CA GLY A 259 8.40 20.18 5.46
C GLY A 259 7.46 19.89 4.28
N ILE A 260 6.15 20.12 4.49
CA ILE A 260 5.12 19.77 3.51
C ILE A 260 5.26 20.58 2.21
N GLU A 261 5.56 21.88 2.30
CA GLU A 261 5.71 22.76 1.14
C GLU A 261 6.92 22.38 0.28
N ALA A 262 8.05 22.08 0.91
CA ALA A 262 9.25 21.65 0.19
C ALA A 262 9.04 20.28 -0.46
N PHE A 263 8.37 19.35 0.23
CA PHE A 263 8.00 18.06 -0.34
C PHE A 263 7.02 18.21 -1.52
N ALA A 264 5.99 19.04 -1.38
CA ALA A 264 5.02 19.31 -2.44
C ALA A 264 5.69 19.91 -3.69
N ARG A 265 6.61 20.87 -3.50
CA ARG A 265 7.39 21.44 -4.60
C ARG A 265 8.22 20.39 -5.33
N GLU A 266 8.95 19.53 -4.63
CA GLU A 266 9.74 18.45 -5.26
C GLU A 266 8.85 17.46 -6.02
N VAL A 267 7.66 17.16 -5.51
CA VAL A 267 6.68 16.31 -6.20
C VAL A 267 6.16 16.99 -7.47
N GLU A 268 5.83 18.27 -7.42
CA GLU A 268 5.39 19.03 -8.60
C GLU A 268 6.48 19.12 -9.67
N GLU A 269 7.73 19.37 -9.26
CA GLU A 269 8.90 19.39 -10.16
C GLU A 269 9.10 18.04 -10.84
N GLU A 270 9.07 16.93 -10.09
CA GLU A 270 9.16 15.57 -10.66
C GLU A 270 7.97 15.28 -11.57
N TRP A 271 6.76 15.67 -11.18
CA TRP A 271 5.54 15.41 -11.94
C TRP A 271 5.52 16.12 -13.30
N GLN A 272 6.14 17.30 -13.45
CA GLN A 272 6.22 17.97 -14.75
C GLN A 272 6.89 17.10 -15.82
N TYR A 273 7.81 16.21 -15.45
CA TYR A 273 8.46 15.28 -16.38
C TYR A 273 7.60 14.03 -16.69
N LEU A 274 6.60 13.74 -15.86
CA LEU A 274 5.79 12.52 -15.93
C LEU A 274 4.38 12.74 -16.46
N LYS A 275 3.84 13.96 -16.36
CA LYS A 275 2.42 14.24 -16.59
C LYS A 275 1.92 13.87 -17.99
N ASP A 276 2.79 14.02 -19.01
CA ASP A 276 2.51 13.74 -20.43
C ASP A 276 3.12 12.39 -20.87
N GLY A 277 3.45 11.53 -19.90
CA GLY A 277 4.03 10.21 -20.13
C GLY A 277 2.98 9.09 -20.25
N PRO A 278 3.44 7.83 -20.39
CA PRO A 278 2.55 6.66 -20.54
C PRO A 278 1.68 6.38 -19.30
N ALA A 279 2.00 7.01 -18.16
CA ALA A 279 1.21 6.90 -16.94
C ALA A 279 -0.04 7.81 -16.94
N GLN A 280 -0.26 8.62 -17.99
CA GLN A 280 -1.52 9.35 -18.14
C GLN A 280 -2.64 8.36 -18.49
N LEU A 281 -3.67 8.31 -17.63
CA LEU A 281 -4.83 7.47 -17.85
C LEU A 281 -5.70 8.01 -18.97
N THR A 282 -6.20 7.09 -19.78
CA THR A 282 -7.16 7.37 -20.85
C THR A 282 -8.55 6.96 -20.42
N GLU A 283 -9.57 7.58 -21.02
CA GLU A 283 -10.97 7.20 -20.80
C GLU A 283 -11.20 5.72 -21.16
N VAL A 284 -10.58 5.25 -22.25
CA VAL A 284 -10.68 3.85 -22.71
C VAL A 284 -10.20 2.87 -21.64
N GLU A 285 -9.07 3.16 -20.99
CA GLU A 285 -8.53 2.31 -19.94
C GLU A 285 -9.40 2.34 -18.67
N TYR A 286 -9.93 3.52 -18.33
CA TYR A 286 -10.88 3.65 -17.24
C TYR A 286 -12.16 2.85 -17.48
N GLU A 287 -12.78 3.00 -18.65
CA GLU A 287 -14.00 2.30 -19.05
C GLU A 287 -13.80 0.77 -19.07
N ARG A 288 -12.64 0.31 -19.57
CA ARG A 288 -12.26 -1.12 -19.56
C ARG A 288 -12.37 -1.69 -18.16
N VAL A 289 -11.75 -1.06 -17.17
CA VAL A 289 -11.76 -1.53 -15.78
C VAL A 289 -13.12 -1.30 -15.11
N ALA A 290 -13.75 -0.15 -15.36
CA ALA A 290 -15.05 0.21 -14.79
C ALA A 290 -16.16 -0.77 -15.22
N SER A 291 -16.09 -1.31 -16.44
CA SER A 291 -17.05 -2.30 -16.95
C SER A 291 -17.15 -3.57 -16.07
N ALA A 292 -16.08 -3.91 -15.34
CA ALA A 292 -16.05 -5.05 -14.41
C ALA A 292 -16.76 -4.75 -13.06
N PHE A 293 -17.10 -3.49 -12.79
CA PHE A 293 -17.77 -3.06 -11.56
C PHE A 293 -19.24 -2.72 -11.83
N VAL A 294 -20.01 -3.74 -12.23
CA VAL A 294 -21.46 -3.61 -12.43
C VAL A 294 -22.16 -3.26 -11.10
N PRO A 295 -22.90 -2.14 -11.03
CA PRO A 295 -23.70 -1.81 -9.85
C PRO A 295 -24.74 -2.89 -9.58
N PRO A 296 -24.99 -3.26 -8.30
CA PRO A 296 -26.08 -4.17 -8.00
C PRO A 296 -27.41 -3.54 -8.40
N ILE A 297 -28.35 -4.35 -8.88
CA ILE A 297 -29.74 -3.91 -9.07
C ILE A 297 -30.31 -3.66 -7.66
N ILE A 298 -30.33 -2.39 -7.25
CA ILE A 298 -30.99 -1.98 -6.02
C ILE A 298 -32.49 -1.96 -6.31
N ALA A 299 -33.17 -3.07 -6.04
CA ALA A 299 -34.62 -3.03 -5.93
C ALA A 299 -34.97 -1.95 -4.90
N HIS A 300 -35.95 -1.08 -5.20
CA HIS A 300 -36.50 -0.14 -4.23
C HIS A 300 -37.04 -0.93 -3.04
N CYS A 301 -36.18 -1.22 -2.09
CA CYS A 301 -36.55 -1.77 -0.80
C CYS A 301 -36.92 -0.54 0.02
N PRO A 302 -38.19 -0.35 0.42
CA PRO A 302 -38.55 0.74 1.28
C PRO A 302 -37.64 0.67 2.51
N ILE A 303 -36.79 1.68 2.68
CA ILE A 303 -35.93 1.82 3.84
C ILE A 303 -36.86 1.70 5.03
N PRO A 304 -36.73 0.68 5.90
CA PRO A 304 -37.48 0.66 7.14
C PRO A 304 -37.11 1.95 7.82
N THR A 305 -38.07 2.83 8.07
CA THR A 305 -37.84 4.05 8.83
C THR A 305 -37.39 3.59 10.21
N TRP A 306 -36.07 3.53 10.43
CA TRP A 306 -35.47 3.25 11.73
C TRP A 306 -35.67 4.49 12.59
N ASN A 307 -36.93 4.74 12.95
CA ASN A 307 -37.26 5.71 13.96
C ASN A 307 -36.81 5.13 15.30
N SER A 308 -35.94 5.89 15.94
CA SER A 308 -35.51 5.81 17.34
C SER A 308 -34.49 4.75 17.74
N ALA A 309 -33.32 5.27 18.12
CA ALA A 309 -32.38 4.67 19.04
C ALA A 309 -33.11 4.08 20.27
N ARG A 310 -33.23 2.74 20.35
CA ARG A 310 -33.42 1.98 21.62
C ARG A 310 -33.44 0.44 21.52
N VAL A 311 -33.33 -0.19 20.36
CA VAL A 311 -33.68 -1.63 20.25
C VAL A 311 -32.50 -2.62 20.40
N TRP A 312 -31.25 -2.18 20.62
CA TRP A 312 -30.14 -3.12 20.84
C TRP A 312 -29.95 -3.61 22.29
N GLN A 313 -30.77 -3.18 23.26
CA GLN A 313 -30.61 -3.62 24.65
C GLN A 313 -31.51 -4.75 25.12
N ARG A 314 -32.53 -5.21 24.38
CA ARG A 314 -33.40 -6.29 24.89
C ARG A 314 -34.11 -7.02 23.76
N THR A 315 -33.48 -8.08 23.22
CA THR A 315 -34.17 -9.32 22.81
C THR A 315 -33.18 -10.35 22.27
N ARG A 316 -32.82 -11.34 23.10
CA ARG A 316 -32.13 -12.57 22.68
C ARG A 316 -33.08 -13.56 21.97
N ARG A 317 -33.83 -13.13 20.96
CA ARG A 317 -34.64 -14.05 20.14
C ARG A 317 -34.64 -13.63 18.68
N LEU A 318 -33.90 -14.38 17.87
CA LEU A 318 -33.99 -14.34 16.41
C LEU A 318 -35.31 -15.00 15.95
N PRO A 319 -35.97 -14.52 14.88
CA PRO A 319 -37.16 -15.14 14.29
C PRO A 319 -36.91 -16.58 13.83
N VAL A 320 -37.95 -17.42 13.91
CA VAL A 320 -37.90 -18.88 13.76
C VAL A 320 -37.48 -19.35 12.34
N GLY A 321 -37.60 -18.50 11.31
CA GLY A 321 -37.27 -18.83 9.92
C GLY A 321 -35.78 -18.72 9.50
N TRP A 322 -34.90 -18.19 10.35
CA TRP A 322 -33.49 -17.96 10.02
C TRP A 322 -32.51 -19.00 10.62
N ARG A 323 -33.02 -20.12 11.13
CA ARG A 323 -32.20 -21.15 11.80
C ARG A 323 -31.52 -22.15 10.86
N ALA A 324 -31.81 -22.17 9.56
CA ALA A 324 -31.34 -23.24 8.67
C ALA A 324 -30.07 -22.94 7.85
N MET A 325 -29.51 -21.72 7.88
CA MET A 325 -28.35 -21.37 7.03
C MET A 325 -27.18 -20.67 7.74
N SER A 326 -27.15 -20.71 9.07
CA SER A 326 -26.13 -20.03 9.91
C SER A 326 -25.11 -20.97 10.56
N SER A 327 -25.08 -22.26 10.20
CA SER A 327 -24.26 -23.25 10.91
C SER A 327 -22.84 -23.48 10.37
N ARG A 328 -22.34 -22.78 9.33
CA ARG A 328 -21.00 -23.11 8.76
C ARG A 328 -19.97 -21.98 8.59
N ILE A 329 -20.23 -20.75 9.02
CA ILE A 329 -19.16 -19.74 9.16
C ILE A 329 -19.39 -18.96 10.46
N ARG A 330 -18.63 -19.27 11.52
CA ARG A 330 -18.62 -18.46 12.74
C ARG A 330 -17.55 -17.38 12.61
N CYS A 331 -17.92 -16.19 12.13
CA CYS A 331 -17.12 -15.00 12.39
C CYS A 331 -17.26 -14.65 13.88
N ARG A 332 -16.30 -15.06 14.72
CA ARG A 332 -16.21 -14.58 16.10
C ARG A 332 -15.53 -13.20 16.09
N VAL A 333 -16.30 -12.15 16.30
CA VAL A 333 -15.76 -10.89 16.82
C VAL A 333 -15.51 -11.13 18.31
N MET A 334 -14.24 -11.11 18.76
CA MET A 334 -13.96 -11.17 20.19
C MET A 334 -14.46 -9.88 20.86
N PRO A 335 -15.24 -9.96 21.95
CA PRO A 335 -15.65 -8.79 22.70
C PRO A 335 -14.45 -8.16 23.42
N ALA A 336 -14.42 -6.82 23.46
CA ALA A 336 -13.36 -5.99 24.04
C ALA A 336 -13.32 -6.01 25.59
N SER A 337 -13.56 -7.16 26.24
CA SER A 337 -13.70 -7.25 27.70
C SER A 337 -12.47 -7.79 28.44
N CYS A 338 -11.28 -7.78 27.83
CA CYS A 338 -10.03 -8.19 28.49
C CYS A 338 -9.11 -7.03 28.93
N CYS A 339 -9.53 -5.77 28.80
CA CYS A 339 -8.83 -4.63 29.40
C CYS A 339 -9.43 -4.32 30.78
N ARG A 340 -8.95 -5.00 31.84
CA ARG A 340 -9.16 -4.51 33.21
C ARG A 340 -8.23 -3.31 33.45
N PRO A 341 -8.73 -2.16 33.92
CA PRO A 341 -7.88 -1.04 34.31
C PRO A 341 -7.13 -1.39 35.60
N ASN A 342 -5.81 -1.25 35.57
CA ASN A 342 -4.96 -1.49 36.73
C ASN A 342 -5.15 -0.35 37.75
N ARG A 343 -5.27 -0.71 39.03
CA ARG A 343 -5.51 0.19 40.16
C ARG A 343 -4.49 1.33 40.23
N ALA A 344 -5.00 2.51 40.57
CA ALA A 344 -4.28 3.75 40.83
C ALA A 344 -3.06 3.57 41.76
N SER A 345 -1.89 3.99 41.29
CA SER A 345 -0.73 4.30 42.13
C SER A 345 -0.75 5.80 42.47
N ARG A 346 -0.59 6.10 43.76
CA ARG A 346 -0.62 7.45 44.35
C ARG A 346 0.45 8.38 43.73
N PRO A 347 0.19 9.70 43.60
CA PRO A 347 1.19 10.66 43.14
C PRO A 347 2.26 10.90 44.21
N ARG A 348 3.54 10.91 43.81
CA ARG A 348 4.66 11.36 44.65
C ARG A 348 4.69 12.89 44.67
N PRO A 349 5.04 13.54 45.80
CA PRO A 349 5.05 15.00 45.89
C PRO A 349 6.28 15.59 45.18
N VAL A 350 6.03 16.74 44.54
CA VAL A 350 7.02 17.62 43.92
C VAL A 350 7.77 18.37 45.02
N MET A 351 9.11 18.26 45.06
CA MET A 351 9.97 19.12 45.87
C MET A 351 10.69 20.13 44.99
N SER A 352 10.73 21.39 45.44
CA SER A 352 11.52 22.50 44.90
C SER A 352 12.46 23.04 46.00
N PRO A 353 13.53 23.77 45.64
CA PRO A 353 14.92 23.48 46.07
C PRO A 353 15.42 24.35 47.23
N PRO A 354 16.60 24.05 47.82
CA PRO A 354 17.33 25.02 48.60
C PRO A 354 18.44 25.75 47.81
N SER A 355 18.60 27.01 48.20
CA SER A 355 19.46 28.09 47.74
C SER A 355 20.95 28.01 48.12
N ARG A 356 21.77 28.85 47.45
CA ARG A 356 23.23 29.17 47.59
C ARG A 356 24.11 28.25 46.75
N TRP A 357 24.86 28.74 45.76
CA TRP A 357 25.98 29.68 45.89
C TRP A 357 26.09 30.71 44.75
N THR A 358 26.58 31.89 45.12
CA THR A 358 26.84 33.09 44.31
C THR A 358 28.24 33.13 43.67
N ARG A 359 28.28 33.63 42.42
CA ARG A 359 29.14 34.73 41.90
C ARG A 359 30.65 34.51 41.68
N LEU A 360 31.08 34.64 40.40
CA LEU A 360 32.28 35.34 39.89
C LEU A 360 32.26 35.24 38.33
N GLN A 361 31.75 36.23 37.57
CA GLN A 361 32.36 37.47 37.05
C GLN A 361 33.50 37.34 35.99
N ARG A 362 33.21 37.96 34.83
CA ARG A 362 34.06 38.69 33.83
C ARG A 362 34.59 37.95 32.58
N GLY A 363 34.33 38.56 31.41
CA GLY A 363 34.68 38.16 30.03
C GLY A 363 36.15 38.43 29.63
N PRO A 364 36.51 38.77 28.36
CA PRO A 364 35.71 39.46 27.33
C PRO A 364 35.79 38.88 25.88
N SER A 365 35.08 39.59 25.01
CA SER A 365 34.94 39.58 23.54
C SER A 365 36.23 39.64 22.71
N ILE A 366 36.23 39.00 21.52
CA ILE A 366 36.98 39.44 20.34
C ILE A 366 36.08 39.38 19.10
N SER A 367 36.04 40.51 18.40
CA SER A 367 35.41 40.79 17.11
C SER A 367 36.50 41.23 16.13
N VAL A 368 36.65 40.62 14.96
CA VAL A 368 37.45 41.16 13.84
C VAL A 368 36.89 40.76 12.46
N LEU A 369 36.35 41.79 11.79
CA LEU A 369 36.37 42.17 10.37
C LEU A 369 35.95 41.27 9.18
N LEU A 370 34.96 41.82 8.47
CA LEU A 370 34.65 41.74 7.04
C LEU A 370 35.85 42.03 6.11
N LYS A 371 35.86 41.38 4.93
CA LYS A 371 36.23 42.03 3.66
C LYS A 371 35.44 41.44 2.48
N SER A 372 34.88 42.36 1.71
CA SER A 372 34.08 42.26 0.49
C SER A 372 34.85 41.76 -0.74
N ALA A 373 34.20 40.99 -1.62
CA ALA A 373 34.24 41.15 -3.08
C ALA A 373 33.29 40.16 -3.80
N SER A 374 32.52 40.65 -4.76
CA SER A 374 31.86 39.93 -5.86
C SER A 374 32.30 40.63 -7.16
N PRO A 375 31.96 40.16 -8.38
CA PRO A 375 31.72 38.80 -8.90
C PRO A 375 32.63 38.50 -10.11
N MET A 376 32.78 37.24 -10.54
CA MET A 376 33.18 36.98 -11.93
C MET A 376 32.75 35.60 -12.43
N SER A 377 32.02 35.65 -13.53
CA SER A 377 31.63 34.57 -14.44
C SER A 377 32.82 33.76 -14.96
N ARG A 378 32.65 32.43 -15.09
CA ARG A 378 33.22 31.65 -16.19
C ARG A 378 32.57 30.26 -16.26
N THR A 379 31.83 30.08 -17.34
CA THR A 379 31.61 28.82 -18.07
C THR A 379 32.83 27.89 -18.05
N LEU A 380 32.63 26.59 -17.86
CA LEU A 380 33.45 25.55 -18.48
C LEU A 380 32.72 24.19 -18.46
N SER A 381 32.99 23.45 -19.52
CA SER A 381 32.26 22.38 -20.18
C SER A 381 32.40 20.99 -19.56
N CYS A 382 31.38 20.18 -19.80
CA CYS A 382 31.26 18.74 -19.50
C CYS A 382 32.21 17.88 -20.37
N PRO A 383 32.91 16.86 -19.83
CA PRO A 383 33.59 15.85 -20.63
C PRO A 383 32.72 14.61 -20.84
N THR A 384 32.47 14.30 -22.11
CA THR A 384 31.84 13.07 -22.61
C THR A 384 32.81 11.89 -22.58
N TRP A 385 32.33 10.73 -22.11
CA TRP A 385 33.07 9.47 -22.13
C TRP A 385 32.90 8.76 -23.48
N ARG A 386 34.03 8.44 -24.13
CA ARG A 386 34.12 7.68 -25.40
C ARG A 386 34.09 6.17 -25.16
N LYS A 387 33.40 5.45 -26.04
CA LYS A 387 33.51 3.98 -26.26
C LYS A 387 34.81 3.65 -27.00
N PRO A 388 35.44 2.49 -26.76
CA PRO A 388 36.48 1.96 -27.63
C PRO A 388 35.92 1.01 -28.70
N SER A 389 36.48 1.12 -29.90
CA SER A 389 36.28 0.33 -31.10
C SER A 389 37.30 -0.81 -31.21
N CYS A 390 36.88 -2.01 -31.61
CA CYS A 390 37.75 -3.07 -32.13
C CYS A 390 37.04 -3.81 -33.28
N SER A 391 37.78 -4.10 -34.35
CA SER A 391 37.41 -4.94 -35.51
C SER A 391 38.71 -5.38 -36.23
N PRO A 392 38.72 -6.34 -37.18
CA PRO A 392 38.31 -7.74 -37.08
C PRO A 392 39.32 -8.72 -37.75
N SER A 393 39.31 -10.00 -37.37
CA SER A 393 39.76 -11.17 -38.16
C SER A 393 39.37 -12.44 -37.37
N GLY A 394 38.93 -13.58 -37.91
CA GLY A 394 38.62 -14.08 -39.24
C GLY A 394 38.29 -15.58 -39.10
N ALA A 395 37.43 -16.10 -39.97
CA ALA A 395 37.11 -17.51 -40.26
C ALA A 395 36.06 -18.26 -39.39
N SER A 396 35.17 -18.95 -40.12
CA SER A 396 33.90 -19.65 -39.80
C SER A 396 34.08 -21.18 -40.08
N PRO A 397 33.06 -22.09 -40.14
CA PRO A 397 31.61 -22.02 -39.83
C PRO A 397 30.98 -23.26 -39.11
N ALA A 398 29.64 -23.21 -38.96
CA ALA A 398 28.62 -24.24 -38.63
C ALA A 398 28.17 -24.26 -37.15
N ASN A 399 26.89 -24.13 -36.77
CA ASN A 399 25.61 -24.41 -37.44
C ASN A 399 24.47 -23.45 -36.99
N LYS A 400 23.44 -23.41 -37.84
CA LYS A 400 22.27 -22.53 -37.91
C LYS A 400 21.24 -22.71 -36.76
N ALA A 401 20.60 -21.61 -36.32
CA ALA A 401 19.13 -21.40 -36.39
C ALA A 401 18.67 -20.02 -35.81
N TRP A 402 18.31 -19.08 -36.72
CA TRP A 402 17.26 -18.02 -36.73
C TRP A 402 16.68 -17.50 -35.38
N ALA A 403 16.88 -16.23 -34.95
CA ALA A 403 16.33 -14.91 -35.39
C ALA A 403 14.80 -14.77 -35.21
N ALA A 404 14.20 -13.73 -34.59
CA ALA A 404 14.54 -12.30 -34.48
C ALA A 404 13.84 -11.58 -33.27
N PRO A 405 14.30 -10.37 -32.86
CA PRO A 405 13.64 -9.51 -31.86
C PRO A 405 12.87 -8.33 -32.49
N ILE A 406 11.77 -7.89 -31.85
CA ILE A 406 10.97 -6.72 -32.26
C ILE A 406 11.33 -5.51 -31.36
N SER A 407 11.75 -4.44 -32.03
CA SER A 407 11.82 -3.05 -31.54
C SER A 407 10.45 -2.39 -31.60
N VAL A 408 10.12 -1.51 -30.65
CA VAL A 408 8.93 -0.64 -30.74
C VAL A 408 9.36 0.82 -30.52
N CYS A 409 9.01 1.64 -31.51
CA CYS A 409 8.95 3.10 -31.47
C CYS A 409 7.73 3.58 -30.69
#